data_AF-A0A1Q7HPE2-F1
#
_entry.id   AF-A0A1Q7HPE2-F1
#
_cell.length_a   1.000
_cell.length_b   1.000
_cell.length_c   1.000
_cell.angle_alpha   90.00
_cell.angle_beta   90.00
_cell.angle_gamma   90.00
#
_symmetry.space_group_name_H-M   'P 1'
#
loop_
_entity.id
_entity.type
_entity.pdbx_description
1 polymer ?
#
loop_
_entity_poly.entity_id
_entity_poly.type
_entity_poly.pdbx_seq_one_letter_code
_entity_poly.pdbx_strand_id
1 'polypeptide(L)'
;MTALLERVAESWREFRGSVREDDLARVTSAGWRVRDLLAHVVGWEAETARRLAVFRHDGVQLEPLLPVDEFNSDSVSRYARLSATTLLDELDRTHRALVAEVGSLSDEQLRENGAWAAAIVAGNTFEHYAEHRQELPR
;
A
#
# COMPACT_ATOMS: atom_id res chain seq x y z
N MET A 1 4.77 10.00 -15.66
CA MET A 1 3.88 8.86 -15.37
C MET A 1 4.58 7.50 -15.47
N THR A 2 5.10 7.11 -16.65
CA THR A 2 5.61 5.74 -16.93
C THR A 2 6.65 5.23 -15.93
N ALA A 3 7.69 6.03 -15.63
CA ALA A 3 8.75 5.63 -14.70
C ALA A 3 8.25 5.37 -13.26
N LEU A 4 7.22 6.10 -12.81
CA LEU A 4 6.63 5.91 -11.49
C LEU A 4 5.91 4.55 -11.42
N LEU A 5 5.08 4.25 -12.42
CA LEU A 5 4.36 2.97 -12.49
C LEU A 5 5.31 1.78 -12.67
N GLU A 6 6.38 1.92 -13.44
CA GLU A 6 7.42 0.89 -13.58
C GLU A 6 8.07 0.59 -12.22
N ARG A 7 8.37 1.64 -11.44
CA ARG A 7 8.96 1.49 -10.11
C ARG A 7 8.02 0.82 -9.12
N VAL A 8 6.74 1.20 -9.13
CA VAL A 8 5.68 0.54 -8.34
C VAL A 8 5.60 -0.94 -8.72
N ALA A 9 5.54 -1.26 -10.01
CA ALA A 9 5.40 -2.63 -10.50
C ALA A 9 6.62 -3.51 -10.19
N GLU A 10 7.84 -2.97 -10.27
CA GLU A 10 9.06 -3.66 -9.88
C GLU A 10 9.06 -4.01 -8.39
N SER A 11 8.90 -3.00 -7.53
CA SER A 11 8.94 -3.19 -6.09
C SER A 11 7.80 -4.08 -5.58
N TRP A 12 6.62 -3.97 -6.18
CA TRP A 12 5.50 -4.87 -5.90
C TRP A 12 5.86 -6.33 -6.18
N ARG A 13 6.49 -6.61 -7.33
CA ARG A 13 6.89 -7.98 -7.70
C ARG A 13 7.86 -8.57 -6.68
N GLU A 14 8.81 -7.78 -6.20
CA GLU A 14 9.77 -8.20 -5.18
C GLU A 14 9.10 -8.47 -3.84
N PHE A 15 8.24 -7.55 -3.37
CA PHE A 15 7.53 -7.69 -2.11
C PHE A 15 6.53 -8.85 -2.14
N ARG A 16 5.59 -8.82 -3.10
CA ARG A 16 4.54 -9.83 -3.23
C ARG A 16 5.10 -11.23 -3.51
N GLY A 17 6.22 -11.33 -4.23
CA GLY A 17 6.95 -12.58 -4.47
C GLY A 17 7.68 -13.13 -3.24
N SER A 18 7.92 -12.30 -2.23
CA SER A 18 8.50 -12.70 -0.94
C SER A 18 7.43 -13.14 0.07
N VAL A 19 6.14 -12.85 -0.17
CA VAL A 19 5.03 -13.24 0.69
C VAL A 19 4.63 -14.69 0.45
N ARG A 20 4.67 -15.49 1.51
CA ARG A 20 4.26 -16.91 1.50
C ARG A 20 3.05 -17.12 2.41
N GLU A 21 2.07 -17.88 1.93
CA GLU A 21 0.86 -18.18 2.69
C GLU A 21 1.16 -18.90 4.02
N ASP A 22 2.12 -19.84 4.01
CA ASP A 22 2.54 -20.59 5.20
C ASP A 22 3.15 -19.70 6.29
N ASP A 23 3.68 -18.54 5.92
CA ASP A 23 4.37 -17.64 6.84
C ASP A 23 3.44 -16.63 7.52
N LEU A 24 2.15 -16.57 7.13
CA LEU A 24 1.22 -15.55 7.63
C LEU A 24 1.08 -15.52 9.16
N ALA A 25 1.24 -16.66 9.83
CA ALA A 25 1.19 -16.76 11.28
C ALA A 25 2.55 -16.47 11.98
N ARG A 26 3.65 -16.40 11.22
CA ARG A 26 4.98 -16.10 11.77
C ARG A 26 5.10 -14.63 12.12
N VAL A 27 6.08 -14.34 12.98
CA VAL A 27 6.40 -12.99 13.43
C VAL A 27 7.54 -12.43 12.58
N THR A 28 7.39 -11.18 12.13
CA THR A 28 8.38 -10.40 11.38
C THR A 28 9.50 -9.93 12.30
N SER A 29 10.61 -9.44 11.76
CA SER A 29 11.68 -8.85 12.59
C SER A 29 11.24 -7.60 13.36
N ALA A 30 10.15 -6.95 12.95
CA ALA A 30 9.55 -5.81 13.62
C ALA A 30 8.49 -6.19 14.67
N GLY A 31 8.28 -7.49 14.92
CA GLY A 31 7.38 -7.98 15.98
C GLY A 31 5.91 -8.10 15.58
N TRP A 32 5.57 -7.88 14.31
CA TRP A 32 4.21 -8.05 13.81
C TRP A 32 4.01 -9.49 13.34
N ARG A 33 2.78 -10.01 13.36
CA ARG A 33 2.51 -11.20 12.55
C ARG A 33 2.55 -10.79 11.08
N VAL A 34 3.06 -11.65 10.20
CA VAL A 34 3.10 -11.36 8.76
C VAL A 34 1.72 -10.96 8.24
N ARG A 35 0.65 -11.67 8.64
CA ARG A 35 -0.73 -11.28 8.30
C ARG A 35 -1.11 -9.85 8.68
N ASP A 36 -0.62 -9.37 9.83
CA ASP A 36 -0.99 -8.06 10.35
C ASP A 36 -0.19 -6.97 9.61
N LEU A 37 1.06 -7.26 9.25
CA LEU A 37 1.85 -6.41 8.35
C LEU A 37 1.18 -6.31 6.97
N LEU A 38 0.70 -7.42 6.40
CA LEU A 38 -0.01 -7.36 5.12
C LEU A 38 -1.32 -6.58 5.23
N ALA A 39 -2.07 -6.74 6.32
CA ALA A 39 -3.28 -5.96 6.59
C ALA A 39 -2.99 -4.45 6.65
N HIS A 40 -1.88 -4.07 7.26
CA HIS A 40 -1.38 -2.69 7.28
C HIS A 40 -1.03 -2.17 5.87
N VAL A 41 -0.32 -2.96 5.05
CA VAL A 41 -0.02 -2.60 3.66
C VAL A 41 -1.30 -2.40 2.84
N VAL A 42 -2.27 -3.33 2.96
CA VAL A 42 -3.60 -3.20 2.33
C VAL A 42 -4.28 -1.90 2.74
N GLY A 43 -4.24 -1.56 4.04
CA GLY A 43 -4.82 -0.32 4.56
C GLY A 43 -4.24 0.91 3.87
N TRP A 44 -2.91 1.04 3.85
CA TRP A 44 -2.23 2.19 3.26
C TRP A 44 -2.37 2.29 1.75
N GLU A 45 -2.40 1.17 1.02
CA GLU A 45 -2.70 1.21 -0.41
C GLU A 45 -4.13 1.69 -0.69
N ALA A 46 -5.11 1.18 0.06
CA ALA A 46 -6.51 1.58 -0.10
C ALA A 46 -6.72 3.06 0.23
N GLU A 47 -6.09 3.54 1.30
CA GLU A 47 -6.15 4.96 1.70
C GLU A 47 -5.44 5.85 0.67
N THR A 48 -4.30 5.42 0.14
CA THR A 48 -3.61 6.14 -0.92
C THR A 48 -4.47 6.23 -2.17
N ALA A 49 -5.10 5.14 -2.62
CA ALA A 49 -6.00 5.15 -3.77
C ALA A 49 -7.18 6.12 -3.57
N ARG A 50 -7.79 6.11 -2.37
CA ARG A 50 -8.87 7.03 -2.00
C ARG A 50 -8.44 8.49 -2.06
N ARG A 51 -7.27 8.81 -1.48
CA ARG A 51 -6.71 10.18 -1.45
C ARG A 51 -6.36 10.67 -2.86
N LEU A 52 -5.80 9.79 -3.69
CA LEU A 52 -5.49 10.11 -5.09
C LEU A 52 -6.74 10.33 -5.92
N ALA A 53 -7.80 9.55 -5.72
CA ALA A 53 -9.06 9.74 -6.43
C ALA A 53 -9.67 11.13 -6.14
N VAL A 54 -9.69 11.55 -4.87
CA VAL A 54 -10.16 12.89 -4.48
C VAL A 54 -9.27 13.98 -5.08
N PHE A 55 -7.95 13.83 -4.99
CA PHE A 55 -7.02 14.77 -5.59
C PHE A 55 -7.20 14.87 -7.12
N ARG A 56 -7.38 13.73 -7.81
CA ARG A 56 -7.54 13.68 -9.27
C ARG A 56 -8.80 14.41 -9.73
N HIS A 57 -9.88 14.34 -8.96
CA HIS A 57 -11.17 14.94 -9.32
C HIS A 57 -11.34 16.38 -8.84
N ASP A 58 -10.91 16.68 -7.62
CA ASP A 58 -11.23 17.93 -6.93
C ASP A 58 -9.99 18.80 -6.66
N GLY A 59 -8.78 18.30 -6.93
CA GLY A 59 -7.52 18.98 -6.60
C GLY A 59 -7.22 19.04 -5.10
N VAL A 60 -8.01 18.35 -4.27
CA VAL A 60 -7.91 18.41 -2.81
C VAL A 60 -6.92 17.39 -2.28
N GLN A 61 -5.96 17.85 -1.47
CA GLN A 61 -5.04 17.00 -0.73
C GLN A 61 -5.68 16.60 0.59
N LEU A 62 -6.02 15.33 0.73
CA LEU A 62 -6.52 14.79 1.98
C LEU A 62 -5.39 14.30 2.87
N GLU A 63 -5.51 14.56 4.16
CA GLU A 63 -4.78 13.83 5.19
C GLU A 63 -5.47 12.48 5.47
N PRO A 64 -4.73 11.49 6.01
CA PRO A 64 -5.33 10.27 6.52
C PRO A 64 -6.44 10.57 7.52
N LEU A 65 -7.52 9.77 7.48
CA LEU A 65 -8.69 9.97 8.33
C LEU A 65 -8.41 9.76 9.83
N LEU A 66 -7.40 8.95 10.15
CA LEU A 66 -7.02 8.58 11.50
C LEU A 66 -5.53 8.88 11.72
N PRO A 67 -5.10 9.14 12.98
CA PRO A 67 -3.68 9.09 13.34
C PRO A 67 -3.04 7.77 12.92
N VAL A 68 -1.74 7.79 12.57
CA VAL A 68 -1.04 6.63 11.98
C VAL A 68 -1.21 5.35 12.80
N ASP A 69 -1.00 5.41 14.13
CA ASP A 69 -1.11 4.23 14.99
C ASP A 69 -2.55 3.69 15.06
N GLU A 70 -3.54 4.59 15.07
CA GLU A 70 -4.95 4.23 15.07
C GLU A 70 -5.36 3.62 13.73
N PHE A 71 -4.90 4.19 12.61
CA PHE A 71 -5.11 3.65 11.28
C PHE A 71 -4.51 2.25 11.10
N ASN A 72 -3.30 2.04 11.63
CA ASN A 72 -2.63 0.75 11.61
C ASN A 72 -3.43 -0.30 12.39
N SER A 73 -3.88 0.06 13.59
CA SER A 73 -4.72 -0.81 14.44
C SER A 73 -6.07 -1.14 13.77
N ASP A 74 -6.71 -0.15 13.15
CA ASP A 74 -7.96 -0.32 12.41
C ASP A 74 -7.76 -1.27 11.21
N SER A 75 -6.70 -1.07 10.43
CA SER A 75 -6.36 -1.92 9.28
C SER A 75 -6.17 -3.37 9.70
N VAL A 76 -5.39 -3.63 10.75
CA VAL A 76 -5.20 -4.98 11.31
C VAL A 76 -6.54 -5.58 11.77
N SER A 77 -7.35 -4.79 12.49
CA SER A 77 -8.65 -5.23 13.01
C SER A 77 -9.64 -5.58 11.91
N ARG A 78 -9.69 -4.79 10.84
CA ARG A 78 -10.58 -4.97 9.69
C ARG A 78 -10.32 -6.29 8.97
N TYR A 79 -9.06 -6.69 8.85
CA TYR A 79 -8.66 -7.92 8.15
C TYR A 79 -8.38 -9.10 9.10
N ALA A 80 -8.56 -8.92 10.41
CA ALA A 80 -8.30 -9.91 11.46
C ALA A 80 -8.97 -11.28 11.20
N ARG A 81 -10.16 -11.28 10.61
CA ARG A 81 -11.00 -12.48 10.42
C ARG A 81 -10.90 -13.10 9.03
N LEU A 82 -10.14 -12.50 8.10
CA LEU A 82 -9.98 -13.06 6.77
C LEU A 82 -9.19 -14.37 6.83
N SER A 83 -9.55 -15.29 5.94
CA SER A 83 -8.70 -16.44 5.62
C SER A 83 -7.39 -15.96 4.99
N ALA A 84 -6.38 -16.82 5.01
CA ALA A 84 -5.09 -16.56 4.38
C ALA A 84 -5.24 -16.19 2.90
N THR A 85 -5.93 -17.03 2.12
CA THR A 85 -6.22 -16.80 0.71
C THR A 85 -6.97 -15.48 0.48
N THR A 86 -8.02 -15.20 1.28
CA THR A 86 -8.81 -13.96 1.12
C THR A 86 -7.99 -12.72 1.43
N LEU A 87 -7.08 -12.76 2.42
CA LEU A 87 -6.17 -11.64 2.70
C LEU A 87 -5.22 -11.39 1.53
N LEU A 88 -4.64 -12.44 0.94
CA LEU A 88 -3.75 -12.31 -0.22
C LEU A 88 -4.50 -11.80 -1.46
N ASP A 89 -5.73 -12.26 -1.69
CA ASP A 89 -6.60 -11.73 -2.75
C ASP A 89 -6.96 -10.26 -2.53
N GLU A 90 -7.17 -9.84 -1.27
CA GLU A 90 -7.42 -8.44 -0.90
C GLU A 90 -6.20 -7.57 -1.22
N LEU A 91 -5.01 -8.05 -0.86
CA LEU A 91 -3.74 -7.40 -1.14
C LEU A 91 -3.54 -7.23 -2.65
N ASP A 92 -3.71 -8.29 -3.43
CA ASP A 92 -3.57 -8.22 -4.89
C ASP A 92 -4.63 -7.32 -5.54
N ARG A 93 -5.85 -7.27 -5.00
CA ARG A 93 -6.93 -6.42 -5.52
C ARG A 93 -6.71 -4.95 -5.21
N THR A 94 -6.30 -4.66 -3.99
CA THR A 94 -6.05 -3.29 -3.53
C THR A 94 -4.89 -2.67 -4.31
N HIS A 95 -3.83 -3.45 -4.53
CA HIS A 95 -2.70 -3.02 -5.34
C HIS A 95 -3.13 -2.66 -6.77
N ARG A 96 -3.94 -3.50 -7.41
CA ARG A 96 -4.48 -3.20 -8.76
C ARG A 96 -5.31 -1.93 -8.79
N ALA A 97 -6.12 -1.68 -7.75
CA ALA A 97 -6.92 -0.46 -7.65
C ALA A 97 -6.02 0.79 -7.49
N LEU A 98 -4.99 0.70 -6.67
CA LEU A 98 -4.00 1.77 -6.52
C LEU A 98 -3.27 2.05 -7.84
N VAL A 99 -2.76 1.03 -8.52
CA VAL A 99 -2.09 1.18 -9.83
C VAL A 99 -3.00 1.82 -10.86
N ALA A 100 -4.27 1.41 -10.91
CA ALA A 100 -5.26 2.01 -11.82
C ALA A 100 -5.47 3.50 -11.53
N GLU A 101 -5.51 3.90 -10.25
CA GLU A 101 -5.64 5.31 -9.91
C GLU A 101 -4.39 6.12 -10.19
N VAL A 102 -3.20 5.59 -9.88
CA VAL A 102 -1.94 6.24 -10.25
C VAL A 102 -1.87 6.45 -11.76
N GLY A 103 -2.25 5.45 -12.55
CA GLY A 103 -2.29 5.54 -14.01
C GLY A 103 -3.35 6.49 -14.57
N SER A 104 -4.31 6.92 -13.75
CA SER A 104 -5.36 7.86 -14.15
C SER A 104 -4.98 9.33 -13.91
N LEU A 105 -3.90 9.61 -13.17
CA LEU A 105 -3.40 10.96 -12.95
C LEU A 105 -2.75 11.52 -14.22
N SER A 106 -2.81 12.84 -14.39
CA SER A 106 -2.01 13.51 -15.40
C SER A 106 -0.57 13.72 -14.94
N ASP A 107 0.32 13.93 -15.90
CA ASP A 107 1.71 14.31 -15.63
C ASP A 107 1.80 15.66 -14.89
N GLU A 108 0.84 16.57 -15.11
CA GLU A 108 0.72 17.85 -14.41
C GLU A 108 0.34 17.62 -12.93
N GLN A 109 -0.70 16.82 -12.68
CA GLN A 109 -1.15 16.44 -11.34
C GLN A 109 -0.04 15.77 -10.51
N LEU A 110 0.85 15.00 -11.14
CA LEU A 110 2.01 14.42 -10.48
C LEU A 110 3.06 15.46 -10.03
N ARG A 111 3.13 16.63 -10.66
CA ARG A 111 4.08 17.70 -10.35
C ARG A 111 3.47 18.81 -9.50
N GLU A 112 2.14 18.92 -9.49
CA GLU A 112 1.39 19.89 -8.71
C GLU A 112 1.67 19.79 -7.21
N ASN A 113 1.52 20.93 -6.52
CA ASN A 113 1.60 21.04 -5.06
C ASN A 113 2.85 20.39 -4.46
N GLY A 114 4.00 20.61 -5.11
CA GLY A 114 5.28 20.04 -4.67
C GLY A 114 5.39 18.54 -4.90
N ALA A 115 4.74 18.01 -5.94
CA ALA A 115 4.71 16.59 -6.28
C ALA A 115 4.10 15.69 -5.18
N TRP A 116 3.11 16.21 -4.46
CA TRP A 116 2.44 15.49 -3.37
C TRP A 116 1.91 14.12 -3.79
N ALA A 117 1.25 14.02 -4.96
CA ALA A 117 0.72 12.76 -5.46
C ALA A 117 1.84 11.72 -5.68
N ALA A 118 2.95 12.15 -6.27
CA ALA A 118 4.10 11.27 -6.47
C ALA A 118 4.73 10.86 -5.12
N ALA A 119 4.80 11.77 -4.15
CA ALA A 119 5.35 11.50 -2.82
C ALA A 119 4.52 10.47 -2.03
N ILE A 120 3.18 10.61 -2.02
CA ILE A 120 2.34 9.64 -1.31
C ILE A 120 2.31 8.27 -2.01
N VAL A 121 2.43 8.24 -3.34
CA VAL A 121 2.60 6.98 -4.07
C VAL A 121 3.90 6.32 -3.65
N ALA A 122 5.02 7.05 -3.64
CA ALA A 122 6.32 6.53 -3.24
C ALA A 122 6.29 5.92 -1.83
N GLY A 123 5.85 6.72 -0.86
CA GLY A 123 5.86 6.37 0.55
C GLY A 123 4.88 5.26 0.94
N ASN A 124 3.86 4.96 0.13
CA ASN A 124 2.89 3.88 0.38
C ASN A 124 3.01 2.70 -0.58
N THR A 125 3.97 2.75 -1.52
CA THR A 125 4.26 1.64 -2.45
C THR A 125 5.73 1.26 -2.40
N PHE A 126 6.55 1.67 -3.35
CA PHE A 126 7.86 1.06 -3.55
C PHE A 126 8.85 1.28 -2.40
N GLU A 127 8.73 2.37 -1.62
CA GLU A 127 9.53 2.58 -0.41
C GLU A 127 9.02 1.67 0.72
N HIS A 128 7.70 1.65 0.91
CA HIS A 128 6.99 0.85 1.90
C HIS A 128 7.20 -0.66 1.71
N TYR A 129 7.06 -1.13 0.47
CA TYR A 129 7.32 -2.51 0.07
C TYR A 129 8.78 -2.90 0.33
N ALA A 130 9.74 -2.02 0.00
CA ALA A 130 11.16 -2.28 0.18
C ALA A 130 11.54 -2.37 1.66
N GLU A 131 10.92 -1.55 2.52
CA GLU A 131 11.04 -1.64 3.97
C GLU A 131 10.47 -2.98 4.49
N HIS A 132 9.19 -3.23 4.28
CA HIS A 132 8.53 -4.40 4.87
C HIS A 132 8.97 -5.73 4.30
N ARG A 133 9.45 -5.78 3.05
CA ARG A 133 10.05 -7.00 2.49
C ARG A 133 11.24 -7.49 3.34
N GLN A 134 12.00 -6.57 3.94
CA GLN A 134 13.15 -6.92 4.77
C GLN A 134 12.74 -7.53 6.11
N GLU A 135 11.50 -7.29 6.54
CA GLU A 135 10.95 -7.79 7.81
C GLU A 135 10.33 -9.17 7.68
N LEU A 136 10.02 -9.59 6.46
CA LEU A 136 9.44 -10.90 6.19
C LEU A 136 10.42 -12.02 6.59
N PRO A 137 9.91 -13.12 7.17
CA PRO A 137 10.72 -14.27 7.48
C PRO A 137 11.35 -14.87 6.22
N ARG A 138 12.59 -15.34 6.35
CA ARG A 138 13.30 -16.12 5.33
C ARG A 138 12.94 -17.59 5.39
#